data_AF-A0A7J6BB85-F1
#
_entry.id   AF-A0A7J6BB85-F1
#
_cell.length_a   1.000
_cell.length_b   1.000
_cell.length_c   1.000
_cell.angle_alpha   90.00
_cell.angle_beta   90.00
_cell.angle_gamma   90.00
#
_symmetry.space_group_name_H-M   'P 1'
#
loop_
_entity.id
_entity.type
_entity.pdbx_description
1 polymer ?
#
loop_
_entity_poly.entity_id
_entity_poly.type
_entity_poly.pdbx_seq_one_letter_code
_entity_poly.pdbx_strand_id
1 'polypeptide(L)'
;MAYDKQTNDFTLSMEYKKRVKINGTMQKLTITISDLRLEDSGLYIGLYSKYDLEKKEEVEEEGCCMLLLVNDVDKPAHTEKSTGKGASAMSEPLVLISVLTASTMLVVFFLLMWVFAPKVKDRCVNHSDDASREYNPVYEDLHRVK
;
A
#
# COMPACT_ATOMS: atom_id res chain seq x y z
N MET A 1 19.45 -12.56 -9.01
CA MET A 1 20.28 -12.30 -10.21
C MET A 1 21.08 -11.05 -9.93
N ALA A 2 22.37 -11.05 -10.23
CA ALA A 2 23.23 -9.88 -10.04
C ALA A 2 24.04 -9.61 -11.32
N TYR A 3 24.24 -8.34 -11.65
CA TYR A 3 25.05 -7.89 -12.79
C TYR A 3 26.25 -7.11 -12.26
N ASP A 4 27.45 -7.55 -12.64
CA ASP A 4 28.69 -6.87 -12.28
C ASP A 4 29.23 -6.06 -13.46
N LYS A 5 29.42 -4.76 -13.23
CA LYS A 5 29.93 -3.81 -14.21
C LYS A 5 31.38 -4.06 -14.60
N GLN A 6 32.23 -4.48 -13.66
CA GLN A 6 33.67 -4.63 -13.91
C GLN A 6 33.96 -5.83 -14.81
N THR A 7 33.24 -6.92 -14.58
CA THR A 7 33.38 -8.17 -15.33
C THR A 7 32.43 -8.24 -16.53
N ASN A 8 31.46 -7.33 -16.59
CA ASN A 8 30.34 -7.36 -17.53
C ASN A 8 29.63 -8.73 -17.52
N ASP A 9 29.57 -9.35 -16.35
CA ASP A 9 29.13 -10.73 -16.17
C ASP A 9 27.86 -10.80 -15.32
N PHE A 10 27.06 -11.83 -15.58
CA PHE A 10 25.78 -12.03 -14.94
C PHE A 10 25.77 -13.28 -14.09
N THR A 11 25.50 -13.11 -12.81
CA THR A 11 25.34 -14.24 -11.90
C THR A 11 23.87 -14.65 -11.85
N LEU A 12 23.58 -15.80 -12.47
CA LEU A 12 22.28 -16.46 -12.45
C LEU A 12 22.36 -17.71 -11.58
N SER A 13 21.28 -18.01 -10.84
CA SER A 13 21.17 -19.31 -10.19
C SER A 13 21.09 -20.42 -11.23
N MET A 14 21.46 -21.65 -10.84
CA MET A 14 21.61 -22.77 -11.76
C MET A 14 20.32 -23.10 -12.52
N GLU A 15 19.15 -22.87 -11.91
CA GLU A 15 17.83 -23.10 -12.50
C GLU A 15 17.47 -22.10 -13.61
N TYR A 16 18.03 -20.88 -13.55
CA TYR A 16 17.78 -19.81 -14.51
C TYR A 16 18.86 -19.74 -15.60
N LYS A 17 20.06 -20.28 -15.36
CA LYS A 17 21.21 -20.18 -16.28
C LYS A 17 20.93 -20.71 -17.70
N LYS A 18 20.02 -21.68 -17.86
CA LYS A 18 19.64 -22.25 -19.17
C LYS A 18 18.49 -21.51 -19.87
N ARG A 19 17.66 -20.79 -19.10
CA ARG A 19 16.38 -20.23 -19.56
C ARG A 19 16.39 -18.71 -19.64
N VAL A 20 17.25 -18.07 -18.85
CA VAL A 20 17.37 -16.61 -18.78
C VAL A 20 18.54 -16.16 -19.63
N LYS A 21 18.24 -15.26 -20.57
CA LYS A 21 19.23 -14.51 -21.33
C LYS A 21 19.13 -13.04 -20.96
N ILE A 22 20.27 -12.39 -20.85
CA ILE A 22 20.36 -10.99 -20.46
C ILE A 22 21.15 -10.27 -21.55
N ASN A 23 20.63 -9.15 -22.02
CA ASN A 23 21.26 -8.36 -23.07
C ASN A 23 21.08 -6.86 -22.78
N GLY A 24 21.91 -6.01 -23.38
CA GLY A 24 21.81 -4.56 -23.29
C GLY A 24 22.98 -3.92 -22.54
N THR A 25 22.75 -2.72 -21.99
CA THR A 25 23.76 -1.90 -21.33
C THR A 25 23.36 -1.63 -19.87
N MET A 26 24.29 -1.07 -19.07
CA MET A 26 24.02 -0.64 -17.69
C MET A 26 22.77 0.25 -17.55
N GLN A 27 22.47 1.08 -18.55
CA GLN A 27 21.32 1.99 -18.52
C GLN A 27 20.02 1.31 -18.94
N LYS A 28 20.12 0.19 -19.66
CA LYS A 28 18.98 -0.54 -20.20
C LYS A 28 19.32 -2.02 -20.33
N LEU A 29 18.91 -2.78 -19.32
CA LEU A 29 18.97 -4.23 -19.34
C LEU A 29 17.68 -4.81 -19.91
N THR A 30 17.82 -5.83 -20.76
CA THR A 30 16.71 -6.65 -21.26
C THR A 30 16.90 -8.07 -20.74
N ILE A 31 15.91 -8.56 -19.99
CA ILE A 31 15.89 -9.92 -19.46
C ILE A 31 14.88 -10.72 -20.27
N THR A 32 15.31 -11.82 -20.86
CA THR A 32 14.48 -12.75 -21.62
C THR A 32 14.43 -14.09 -20.88
N ILE A 33 13.25 -14.48 -20.42
CA ILE A 33 13.00 -15.78 -19.78
C ILE A 33 12.29 -16.68 -20.80
N SER A 34 12.92 -17.79 -21.16
CA SER A 34 12.38 -18.82 -22.06
C SER A 34 11.81 -19.98 -21.27
N ASP A 35 10.90 -20.77 -21.86
CA ASP A 35 10.31 -21.94 -21.19
C ASP A 35 9.70 -21.56 -19.83
N LEU A 36 8.73 -20.62 -19.86
CA LEU A 36 8.03 -20.15 -18.65
C LEU A 36 7.25 -21.29 -17.99
N ARG A 37 7.34 -21.37 -16.67
CA ARG A 37 6.69 -22.39 -15.84
C ARG A 37 5.76 -21.73 -14.84
N LEU A 38 4.83 -22.51 -14.28
CA LEU A 38 3.90 -22.01 -13.26
C LEU A 38 4.64 -21.38 -12.07
N GLU A 39 5.78 -21.96 -11.67
CA GLU A 39 6.62 -21.50 -10.56
C GLU A 39 7.36 -20.19 -10.87
N ASP A 40 7.44 -19.77 -12.13
CA ASP A 40 8.00 -18.46 -12.50
C ASP A 40 6.97 -17.33 -12.31
N SER A 41 5.73 -17.64 -11.89
CA SER A 41 4.76 -16.60 -11.54
C SER A 41 5.19 -15.87 -10.28
N GLY A 42 5.16 -14.54 -10.31
CA GLY A 42 5.57 -13.74 -9.16
C GLY A 42 5.82 -12.27 -9.48
N LEU A 43 6.21 -11.54 -8.44
CA LEU A 43 6.62 -10.15 -8.55
C LEU A 43 8.11 -10.07 -8.89
N TYR A 44 8.42 -9.46 -10.02
CA TYR A 44 9.78 -9.17 -10.46
C TYR A 44 10.08 -7.70 -10.19
N ILE A 45 11.14 -7.45 -9.42
CA ILE A 45 11.59 -6.11 -9.05
C ILE A 45 13.01 -5.93 -9.60
N GLY A 46 13.24 -4.84 -10.34
CA GLY A 46 14.59 -4.44 -10.70
C GLY A 46 15.25 -3.72 -9.52
N LEU A 47 16.36 -4.22 -9.02
CA LEU A 47 17.18 -3.55 -8.01
C LEU A 47 18.47 -3.06 -8.66
N TYR A 48 18.87 -1.83 -8.38
CA TYR A 48 20.15 -1.31 -8.82
C TYR A 48 20.88 -0.63 -7.66
N SER A 49 22.18 -0.88 -7.58
CA SER A 49 23.05 -0.23 -6.59
C SER A 49 23.80 0.90 -7.27
N LYS A 50 23.82 2.07 -6.63
CA LYS A 50 24.64 3.21 -7.04
C LYS A 50 25.54 3.64 -5.89
N TYR A 51 26.74 4.09 -6.22
CA TYR A 51 27.64 4.65 -5.22
C TYR A 51 27.23 6.10 -4.93
N ASP A 52 26.83 6.37 -3.69
CA ASP A 52 26.52 7.71 -3.20
C ASP A 52 27.83 8.42 -2.81
N LEU A 53 28.17 9.49 -3.52
CA LEU A 53 29.39 10.25 -3.28
C LEU A 53 29.36 11.06 -1.98
N GLU A 54 28.18 11.45 -1.51
CA GLU A 54 28.02 12.23 -0.28
C GLU A 54 28.20 11.34 0.94
N LYS A 55 27.58 10.16 0.90
CA LYS A 55 27.61 9.19 2.00
C LYS A 55 28.80 8.23 1.93
N LYS A 56 29.49 8.18 0.78
CA LYS A 56 30.61 7.26 0.48
C LYS A 56 30.23 5.79 0.71
N GLU A 57 29.02 5.43 0.31
CA GLU A 57 28.47 4.08 0.46
C GLU A 57 27.71 3.65 -0.81
N GLU A 58 27.55 2.34 -1.00
CA GLU A 58 26.62 1.83 -2.01
C GLU A 58 25.20 1.86 -1.47
N VAL A 59 24.33 2.54 -2.20
CA VAL A 59 22.90 2.62 -1.91
C VAL A 59 22.15 1.80 -2.93
N GLU A 60 21.33 0.87 -2.45
CA GLU A 60 20.41 0.09 -3.28
C GLU A 60 19.09 0.87 -3.46
N GLU A 61 18.62 0.94 -4.70
CA GLU A 61 17.35 1.56 -5.05
C GLU A 61 16.47 0.59 -5.83
N GLU A 62 15.17 0.63 -5.53
CA GLU A 62 14.15 -0.10 -6.26
C GLU A 62 13.83 0.62 -7.57
N GLY A 63 13.93 -0.13 -8.67
CA GLY A 63 13.49 0.28 -10.00
C GLY A 63 12.06 -0.19 -10.29
N CYS A 64 11.76 -0.38 -11.57
CA CYS A 64 10.45 -0.84 -12.01
C CYS A 64 10.12 -2.25 -11.48
N CYS A 65 8.84 -2.48 -11.19
CA CYS A 65 8.31 -3.79 -10.85
C CYS A 65 7.32 -4.30 -11.91
N MET A 66 7.21 -5.62 -12.02
CA MET A 66 6.30 -6.30 -12.94
C MET A 66 5.74 -7.56 -12.28
N LEU A 67 4.41 -7.73 -12.33
CA LEU A 67 3.78 -8.98 -11.93
C LEU A 67 3.67 -9.90 -13.15
N LEU A 68 4.33 -11.06 -13.09
CA LEU A 68 4.23 -12.11 -14.11
C LEU A 68 3.29 -13.20 -13.61
N LEU A 69 2.27 -13.52 -14.41
CA LEU A 69 1.39 -14.67 -14.17
C LEU A 69 1.53 -15.64 -15.35
N VAL A 70 2.04 -16.83 -15.06
CA VAL A 70 2.10 -17.94 -16.01
C VAL A 70 0.91 -18.84 -15.71
N ASN A 71 0.11 -19.12 -16.73
CA ASN A 71 -1.05 -19.99 -16.60
C ASN A 71 -0.86 -21.28 -17.41
N ASP A 72 -1.37 -22.38 -16.89
CA ASP A 72 -1.42 -23.65 -17.61
C ASP A 72 -2.59 -23.60 -18.59
N VAL A 73 -2.28 -23.55 -19.88
CA VAL A 73 -3.29 -23.47 -20.95
C VAL A 73 -4.03 -24.82 -21.10
N ASP A 74 -3.44 -25.91 -20.62
CA ASP A 74 -3.96 -27.27 -20.81
C ASP A 74 -4.76 -27.78 -19.61
N LYS A 75 -4.78 -27.05 -18.49
CA LYS A 75 -5.59 -27.38 -17.33
C LYS A 75 -6.92 -26.62 -17.42
N PRO A 76 -8.04 -27.29 -17.75
CA PRO A 76 -9.34 -26.65 -17.62
C PRO A 76 -9.48 -26.27 -16.14
N ALA A 77 -9.67 -24.98 -15.88
CA ALA A 77 -9.99 -24.50 -14.56
C ALA A 77 -11.12 -25.39 -14.03
N HIS A 78 -10.86 -26.11 -12.94
CA HIS A 78 -11.92 -26.61 -12.10
C HIS A 78 -12.56 -25.37 -11.45
N THR A 79 -13.33 -24.64 -12.25
CA THR A 79 -14.35 -23.74 -11.76
C THR A 79 -15.37 -24.65 -11.12
N GLU A 80 -15.27 -24.83 -9.80
CA GLU A 80 -16.39 -25.32 -9.01
C GLU A 80 -17.58 -24.44 -9.38
N LYS A 81 -18.48 -25.01 -10.17
CA LYS A 81 -19.70 -24.37 -10.62
C LYS A 81 -20.63 -24.29 -9.43
N SER A 82 -20.35 -23.37 -8.51
CA SER A 82 -21.33 -22.93 -7.53
C SER A 82 -22.49 -22.33 -8.31
N THR A 83 -23.58 -23.07 -8.30
CA THR A 83 -24.82 -22.71 -8.96
C THR A 83 -25.41 -21.54 -8.18
N GLY A 84 -25.08 -20.32 -8.60
CA GLY A 84 -25.54 -19.08 -7.97
C GLY A 84 -25.83 -18.03 -9.03
N LYS A 85 -27.11 -17.94 -9.38
CA LYS A 85 -27.78 -16.94 -10.23
C LYS A 85 -27.07 -15.58 -10.31
N GLY A 86 -26.89 -15.11 -11.55
CA GLY A 86 -26.01 -14.00 -11.88
C GLY A 86 -26.38 -12.64 -11.29
N ALA A 87 -25.33 -11.86 -11.05
CA ALA A 87 -25.28 -10.42 -11.25
C ALA A 87 -23.80 -10.01 -11.23
N SER A 88 -23.40 -9.23 -12.25
CA SER A 88 -22.20 -8.38 -12.30
C SER A 88 -20.86 -9.00 -11.87
N ALA A 89 -20.06 -9.39 -12.87
CA ALA A 89 -18.68 -9.82 -12.68
C ALA A 89 -17.80 -8.65 -12.19
N MET A 90 -17.83 -8.39 -10.89
CA MET A 90 -16.80 -7.63 -10.19
C MET A 90 -15.83 -8.66 -9.63
N SER A 91 -14.60 -8.65 -10.13
CA SER A 91 -13.58 -9.67 -9.82
C SER A 91 -13.44 -9.88 -8.31
N GLU A 92 -13.67 -11.11 -7.87
CA GLU A 92 -13.53 -11.60 -6.50
C GLU A 92 -12.26 -11.10 -5.76
N PRO A 93 -11.07 -11.00 -6.38
CA PRO A 93 -9.90 -10.43 -5.69
C PRO A 93 -10.05 -8.93 -5.37
N LEU A 94 -10.73 -8.14 -6.22
CA LEU A 94 -10.99 -6.71 -5.93
C LEU A 94 -11.98 -6.56 -4.78
N VAL A 95 -12.95 -7.47 -4.66
CA VAL A 95 -13.91 -7.46 -3.54
C VAL A 95 -13.20 -7.78 -2.24
N LEU A 96 -12.30 -8.78 -2.22
CA LEU A 96 -11.51 -9.11 -1.04
C LEU A 96 -10.58 -7.96 -0.62
N ILE A 97 -9.90 -7.32 -1.58
CA ILE A 97 -9.05 -6.15 -1.30
C ILE A 97 -9.89 -4.97 -0.80
N SER A 98 -11.06 -4.74 -1.40
CA SER A 98 -11.99 -3.69 -0.97
C SER A 98 -12.51 -3.92 0.45
N VAL A 99 -12.90 -5.15 0.78
CA VAL A 99 -13.35 -5.50 2.14
C VAL A 99 -12.21 -5.38 3.15
N LEU A 100 -11.01 -5.83 2.80
CA LEU A 100 -9.83 -5.72 3.66
C LEU A 100 -9.49 -4.25 3.93
N THR A 101 -9.44 -3.42 2.89
CA THR A 101 -9.16 -1.98 3.01
C THR A 101 -10.25 -1.23 3.75
N ALA A 102 -11.53 -1.54 3.52
CA ALA A 102 -12.63 -0.94 4.29
C ALA A 102 -12.56 -1.34 5.77
N SER A 103 -12.23 -2.60 6.06
CA SER A 103 -12.11 -3.11 7.42
C SER A 103 -10.95 -2.46 8.19
N THR A 104 -9.79 -2.30 7.55
CA THR A 104 -8.64 -1.62 8.19
C THR A 104 -8.93 -0.15 8.44
N MET A 105 -9.54 0.55 7.47
CA MET A 105 -9.91 1.96 7.61
C MET A 105 -10.92 2.18 8.74
N LEU A 106 -11.89 1.28 8.89
CA LEU A 106 -12.88 1.34 9.97
C LEU A 106 -12.22 1.17 11.34
N VAL A 107 -11.30 0.21 11.51
CA VAL A 107 -10.56 0.02 12.76
C VAL A 107 -9.71 1.26 13.09
N VAL A 108 -8.99 1.82 12.11
CA VAL A 108 -8.20 3.05 12.31
C VAL A 108 -9.11 4.20 12.73
N PHE A 109 -10.28 4.36 12.10
CA PHE A 109 -11.23 5.40 12.45
C PHE A 109 -11.73 5.26 13.90
N PHE A 110 -12.03 4.04 14.36
CA PHE A 110 -12.41 3.80 15.75
C PHE A 110 -11.27 4.10 16.74
N LEU A 111 -10.02 3.78 16.39
CA LEU A 111 -8.86 4.13 17.22
C LEU A 111 -8.65 5.63 17.31
N LEU A 112 -8.79 6.36 16.20
CA LEU A 112 -8.73 7.82 16.19
C LEU A 112 -9.86 8.40 17.06
N MET A 113 -11.10 7.92 16.90
CA MET A 113 -12.22 8.36 17.73
C MET A 113 -11.99 8.08 19.22
N TRP A 114 -11.42 6.92 19.58
CA TRP A 114 -11.09 6.63 20.99
C TRP A 114 -9.99 7.55 21.52
N VAL A 115 -8.96 7.83 20.74
CA VAL A 115 -7.85 8.71 21.17
C VAL A 115 -8.27 10.18 21.22
N PHE A 116 -9.12 10.62 20.29
CA PHE A 116 -9.55 12.01 20.17
C PHE A 116 -10.79 12.33 21.00
N ALA A 117 -11.73 11.41 21.22
CA ALA A 117 -12.94 11.65 22.03
C ALA A 117 -12.65 12.20 23.44
N PRO A 118 -11.65 11.72 24.19
CA PRO A 118 -11.26 12.31 25.46
C PRO A 118 -10.76 13.76 25.30
N LYS A 119 -10.00 14.03 24.23
CA LYS A 119 -9.45 15.38 23.95
C LYS A 119 -10.50 16.40 23.53
N VAL A 120 -11.59 15.97 22.87
CA VAL A 120 -12.71 16.88 22.55
C VAL A 120 -13.58 17.13 23.78
N LYS A 121 -13.73 16.13 24.66
CA LYS A 121 -14.48 16.28 25.92
C LYS A 121 -13.85 17.34 26.83
N ASP A 122 -12.52 17.38 26.94
CA ASP A 122 -11.81 18.42 27.71
C ASP A 122 -11.92 19.82 27.06
N ARG A 123 -12.18 19.93 25.75
CA ARG A 123 -12.38 21.23 25.07
C ARG A 123 -13.83 21.72 25.11
N CYS A 124 -14.82 20.82 25.10
CA CYS A 124 -16.24 21.22 25.15
C CYS A 124 -16.71 21.59 26.57
N VAL A 125 -16.16 20.96 27.61
CA VAL A 125 -16.47 21.33 29.01
C VAL A 125 -15.98 22.75 29.31
N ASN A 126 -14.83 23.15 28.78
CA ASN A 126 -14.27 24.50 29.00
C ASN A 126 -14.95 25.61 28.18
N HIS A 127 -15.85 25.30 27.25
CA HIS A 127 -16.55 26.30 26.44
C HIS A 127 -17.99 26.56 26.90
N SER A 128 -18.47 25.80 27.89
CA SER A 128 -19.87 25.88 28.36
C SER A 128 -20.09 26.96 29.42
N ASP A 129 -19.03 27.47 30.04
CA ASP A 129 -19.15 28.39 31.18
C ASP A 129 -19.04 29.88 30.82
N ASP A 130 -18.74 30.23 29.56
CA ASP A 130 -18.47 31.63 29.17
C ASP A 130 -19.54 32.25 28.25
N ALA A 131 -20.65 31.55 27.98
CA ALA A 131 -21.71 32.02 27.11
C ALA A 131 -23.09 31.85 27.75
N SER A 132 -23.43 32.67 28.75
CA SER A 132 -24.84 33.08 29.05
C SER A 132 -25.02 34.01 30.26
N ARG A 133 -24.01 34.73 30.75
CA ARG A 133 -24.26 35.87 31.65
C ARG A 133 -24.26 37.18 30.88
N GLU A 134 -25.36 37.39 30.15
CA GLU A 134 -25.72 38.71 29.65
C GLU A 134 -26.05 39.60 30.87
N TYR A 135 -25.11 40.46 31.23
CA TYR A 135 -25.26 41.46 32.29
C TYR A 135 -26.38 42.43 31.88
N ASN A 136 -27.56 42.27 32.49
CA ASN A 136 -28.69 43.17 32.27
C ASN A 136 -28.76 44.22 33.41
N PRO A 137 -28.28 45.45 33.20
CA PRO A 137 -28.20 46.48 34.25
C PRO A 137 -29.58 47.01 34.69
N VAL A 138 -30.68 46.62 34.03
CA VAL A 138 -32.02 47.17 34.28
C VAL A 138 -32.68 46.63 35.56
N TYR A 139 -32.23 45.48 36.08
CA TYR A 139 -32.88 44.82 37.23
C TYR A 139 -32.33 45.22 38.61
N GLU A 140 -31.15 45.85 38.69
CA GLU A 140 -30.52 46.19 39.98
C GLU A 140 -31.04 47.52 40.59
N ASP A 141 -31.69 48.38 39.80
CA ASP A 141 -32.14 49.71 40.28
C ASP A 141 -33.43 49.68 41.11
N LEU A 142 -34.15 48.56 41.12
CA LEU A 142 -35.39 48.39 41.91
C LEU A 142 -35.14 48.11 43.40
N HIS A 143 -33.89 47.83 43.80
CA HIS A 143 -33.54 47.56 45.20
C HIS A 143 -32.91 48.74 45.95
N ARG A 144 -32.74 49.90 45.29
CA ARG A 144 -32.04 51.06 45.90
C ARG A 144 -32.92 52.22 46.33
N VAL A 145 -34.24 52.11 46.19
CA VAL A 145 -35.18 53.12 46.71
C VAL A 145 -35.85 52.60 47.98
N LYS A 146 -35.23 52.90 49.12
CA LYS A 146 -35.90 52.89 50.42
C LYS A 146 -35.41 54.07 51.26
#